data_AF-G3FGU6-F1
#
_entry.id   AF-G3FGU6-F1
#
_cell.length_a   1.000
_cell.length_b   1.000
_cell.length_c   1.000
_cell.angle_alpha   90.00
_cell.angle_beta   90.00
_cell.angle_gamma   90.00
#
_symmetry.space_group_name_H-M   'P 1'
#
loop_
_entity.id
_entity.type
_entity.pdbx_description
1 polymer ?
#
loop_
_entity_poly.entity_id
_entity_poly.type
_entity_poly.pdbx_seq_one_letter_code
_entity_poly.pdbx_strand_id
1 'polypeptide(L)'
;MKLVDLGNKPEWFLKLNPEGKVPVVKLDEKWVPDSDVITQALEEKYPDPPLVTPPEKSSVGSKIFSTFIGFLKSKDPSDGTEQALLDELTSFDSYIKENGPFINGEKVSAADLSLGPKRYHLEIALGHYKKWAVPDSLPYVKSYMKTIFSLDSFIKTRALQEDVIAGWRPKVLG
;
A
#
# COMPACT_ATOMS: atom_id res chain seq x y z
N MET A 1 -1.98 2.89 20.87
CA MET A 1 -0.98 2.85 19.80
C MET A 1 0.30 3.48 20.31
N LYS A 2 1.48 2.87 20.06
CA LYS A 2 2.79 3.49 20.34
C LYS A 2 3.50 3.74 19.03
N LEU A 3 4.01 4.95 18.83
CA LEU A 3 4.82 5.31 17.67
C LEU A 3 6.29 4.96 17.96
N VAL A 4 6.99 4.42 16.97
CA VAL A 4 8.39 4.01 17.06
C VAL A 4 9.19 4.77 16.01
N ASP A 5 10.18 5.54 16.46
CA ASP A 5 11.18 6.12 15.58
C ASP A 5 12.14 5.02 15.10
N LEU A 6 12.18 4.76 13.79
CA LEU A 6 13.04 3.72 13.21
C LEU A 6 14.51 4.16 13.09
N GLY A 7 14.79 5.47 13.12
CA GLY A 7 16.14 6.02 13.20
C GLY A 7 16.72 5.95 14.61
N ASN A 8 15.86 5.91 15.63
CA ASN A 8 16.23 5.78 17.04
C ASN A 8 15.29 4.81 17.78
N LYS A 9 15.46 3.51 17.51
CA LYS A 9 14.57 2.47 18.04
C LYS A 9 14.71 2.37 19.58
N PRO A 10 13.63 2.52 20.35
CA PRO A 10 13.69 2.50 21.80
C PRO A 10 13.92 1.06 22.30
N GLU A 11 14.65 0.91 23.42
CA GLU A 11 14.98 -0.40 24.00
C GLU A 11 13.75 -1.26 24.29
N TRP A 12 12.66 -0.64 24.78
CA TRP A 12 11.43 -1.38 25.07
C TRP A 12 10.86 -2.06 23.82
N PHE A 13 11.03 -1.46 22.64
CA PHE A 13 10.53 -2.04 21.39
C PHE A 13 11.40 -3.21 20.95
N LEU A 14 12.73 -3.07 21.02
CA LEU A 14 13.66 -4.14 20.66
C LEU A 14 13.57 -5.34 21.61
N LYS A 15 13.24 -5.12 22.89
CA LYS A 15 12.94 -6.22 23.83
C LYS A 15 11.69 -7.01 23.44
N LEU A 16 10.70 -6.37 22.80
CA LEU A 16 9.46 -7.01 22.36
C LEU A 16 9.59 -7.63 20.96
N ASN A 17 10.25 -6.93 20.04
CA ASN A 17 10.54 -7.38 18.68
C ASN A 17 12.02 -7.15 18.35
N PRO A 18 12.90 -8.15 18.60
CA PRO A 18 14.34 -8.03 18.36
C PRO A 18 14.72 -7.69 16.91
N GLU A 19 13.89 -8.05 15.93
CA GLU A 19 14.12 -7.67 14.52
C GLU A 19 13.99 -6.15 14.28
N GLY A 20 13.32 -5.43 15.18
CA GLY A 20 13.13 -3.99 15.09
C GLY A 20 12.34 -3.55 13.84
N LYS A 21 11.55 -4.46 13.26
CA LYS A 21 10.65 -4.20 12.12
C LYS A 21 9.25 -3.83 12.60
N VAL A 22 8.55 -3.04 11.81
CA VAL A 22 7.14 -2.65 12.01
C VAL A 22 6.32 -3.06 10.78
N PRO A 23 5.01 -3.32 10.92
CA PRO A 23 4.20 -3.29 12.15
C PRO A 23 4.41 -4.52 13.06
N VAL A 24 4.04 -4.36 14.33
CA VAL A 24 3.88 -5.45 15.30
C VAL A 24 2.63 -5.16 16.14
N VAL A 25 1.76 -6.13 16.33
CA VAL A 25 0.53 -6.01 17.13
C VAL A 25 0.56 -6.99 18.29
N LYS A 26 0.08 -6.58 19.47
CA LYS A 26 -0.20 -7.51 20.57
C LYS A 26 -1.62 -8.04 20.40
N LEU A 27 -1.76 -9.31 20.06
CA LEU A 27 -3.05 -10.01 20.05
C LEU A 27 -3.06 -10.97 21.24
N ASP A 28 -3.97 -10.71 22.19
CA ASP A 28 -3.96 -11.34 23.51
C ASP A 28 -2.61 -11.13 24.21
N GLU A 29 -1.92 -12.22 24.55
CA GLU A 29 -0.61 -12.20 25.20
C GLU A 29 0.56 -12.46 24.24
N LYS A 30 0.30 -12.46 22.92
CA LYS A 30 1.32 -12.72 21.89
C LYS A 30 1.57 -11.49 21.02
N TRP A 31 2.84 -11.23 20.73
CA TRP A 31 3.25 -10.23 19.75
C TRP A 31 3.36 -10.87 18.37
N VAL A 32 2.64 -10.32 17.41
CA VAL A 32 2.56 -10.80 16.04
C VAL A 32 3.20 -9.74 15.13
N PRO A 33 4.36 -10.03 14.51
CA PRO A 33 4.96 -9.19 13.48
C PRO A 33 4.38 -9.52 12.09
N ASP A 34 4.81 -8.76 11.09
CA ASP A 34 4.45 -8.93 9.66
C ASP A 34 2.99 -8.56 9.35
N SER A 35 2.78 -7.62 8.43
CA SER A 35 1.42 -7.16 8.10
C SER A 35 0.52 -8.25 7.53
N ASP A 36 1.07 -9.20 6.78
CA ASP A 36 0.27 -10.27 6.16
C ASP A 36 -0.17 -11.27 7.24
N VAL A 37 0.70 -11.57 8.20
CA VAL A 37 0.36 -12.43 9.36
C VAL A 37 -0.58 -11.73 10.32
N ILE A 38 -0.36 -10.44 10.60
CA ILE A 38 -1.23 -9.63 11.45
C ILE A 38 -2.65 -9.57 10.88
N THR A 39 -2.81 -9.31 9.58
CA THR A 39 -4.15 -9.18 8.98
C THR A 39 -4.90 -10.52 8.98
N GLN A 40 -4.21 -11.65 8.75
CA GLN A 40 -4.81 -12.99 8.90
C GLN A 40 -5.23 -13.28 10.35
N ALA A 41 -4.37 -13.01 11.33
CA ALA A 41 -4.69 -13.22 12.73
C ALA A 41 -5.85 -12.32 13.21
N LEU A 42 -5.98 -11.12 12.66
CA LEU A 42 -7.12 -10.24 12.91
C LEU A 42 -8.41 -10.79 12.31
N GLU A 43 -8.38 -11.30 11.07
CA GLU A 43 -9.54 -11.93 10.42
C GLU A 43 -10.03 -13.17 11.19
N GLU A 44 -9.11 -14.03 11.63
CA GLU A 44 -9.47 -15.21 12.45
C GLU A 44 -10.11 -14.83 13.78
N LYS A 45 -9.62 -13.75 14.40
CA LYS A 45 -10.09 -13.31 15.71
C LYS A 45 -11.38 -12.47 15.64
N TYR A 46 -11.53 -11.69 14.58
CA TYR A 46 -12.64 -10.76 14.36
C TYR A 46 -13.20 -10.97 12.94
N PRO A 47 -13.94 -12.07 12.70
CA PRO A 47 -14.38 -12.45 11.36
C PRO A 47 -15.52 -11.56 10.81
N ASP A 48 -16.11 -10.70 11.63
CA ASP A 48 -17.23 -9.84 11.26
C ASP A 48 -16.88 -8.34 11.44
N PRO A 49 -16.98 -7.51 10.39
CA PRO A 49 -17.30 -7.89 9.01
C PRO A 49 -16.14 -8.62 8.31
N PRO A 50 -16.41 -9.59 7.41
CA PRO A 50 -15.36 -10.36 6.75
C PRO A 50 -14.59 -9.50 5.76
N LEU A 51 -13.25 -9.60 5.81
CA LEU A 51 -12.35 -8.93 4.86
C LEU A 51 -11.61 -9.93 3.97
N VAL A 52 -11.89 -11.22 4.07
CA VAL A 52 -11.30 -12.25 3.19
C VAL A 52 -11.44 -11.85 1.71
N THR A 53 -10.30 -11.88 1.00
CA THR A 53 -10.29 -11.77 -0.46
C THR A 53 -10.24 -13.17 -1.06
N PRO A 54 -11.11 -13.51 -2.02
CA PRO A 54 -11.03 -14.79 -2.72
C PRO A 54 -9.63 -15.03 -3.32
N PRO A 55 -9.07 -16.26 -3.24
CA PRO A 55 -7.70 -16.54 -3.68
C PRO A 55 -7.41 -16.10 -5.12
N GLU A 56 -8.38 -16.25 -6.03
CA GLU A 56 -8.29 -15.85 -7.43
C GLU A 56 -8.17 -14.34 -7.64
N LYS A 57 -8.56 -13.53 -6.65
CA LYS A 57 -8.48 -12.06 -6.67
C LYS A 57 -7.32 -11.51 -5.84
N SER A 58 -6.66 -12.35 -5.03
CA SER A 58 -5.64 -11.94 -4.06
C SER A 58 -4.40 -11.29 -4.69
N SER A 59 -4.06 -11.65 -5.93
CA SER A 59 -2.87 -11.18 -6.65
C SER A 59 -3.13 -9.96 -7.55
N VAL A 60 -4.38 -9.50 -7.64
CA VAL A 60 -4.78 -8.36 -8.48
C VAL A 60 -3.97 -7.12 -8.08
N GLY A 61 -3.25 -6.53 -9.03
CA GLY A 61 -2.45 -5.31 -8.82
C GLY A 61 -1.25 -5.46 -7.87
N SER A 62 -0.83 -6.69 -7.55
CA SER A 62 0.28 -6.99 -6.61
C SER A 62 1.63 -6.45 -7.09
N LYS A 63 1.88 -6.48 -8.40
CA LYS A 63 3.15 -6.02 -9.01
C LYS A 63 3.30 -4.51 -9.12
N ILE A 64 2.20 -3.75 -9.03
CA ILE A 64 2.21 -2.29 -9.20
C ILE A 64 3.17 -1.62 -8.21
N PHE A 65 3.25 -2.12 -6.97
CA PHE A 65 4.16 -1.50 -6.00
C PHE A 65 5.63 -1.71 -6.40
N SER A 66 6.04 -2.92 -6.79
CA SER A 66 7.41 -3.16 -7.25
C SER A 66 7.77 -2.36 -8.50
N THR A 67 6.88 -2.26 -9.49
CA THR A 67 7.13 -1.46 -10.71
C THR A 67 7.16 0.03 -10.40
N PHE A 68 6.31 0.52 -9.50
CA PHE A 68 6.39 1.87 -8.94
C PHE A 68 7.77 2.17 -8.34
N ILE A 69 8.30 1.26 -7.51
CA ILE A 69 9.64 1.45 -6.90
C ILE A 69 10.72 1.50 -7.98
N GLY A 70 10.66 0.60 -8.97
CA GLY A 70 11.57 0.61 -10.11
C GLY A 70 11.57 1.95 -10.81
N PHE A 71 10.38 2.44 -11.21
CA PHE A 71 10.24 3.71 -11.89
C PHE A 71 10.65 4.92 -11.04
N LEU A 72 10.27 4.94 -9.77
CA LEU A 72 10.62 6.02 -8.84
C LEU A 72 12.15 6.18 -8.71
N LYS A 73 12.88 5.06 -8.67
CA LYS A 73 14.35 5.04 -8.53
C LYS A 73 15.09 5.25 -9.83
N SER A 74 14.48 4.91 -10.96
CA SER A 74 15.08 5.07 -12.29
C SER A 74 15.60 6.48 -12.52
N LYS A 75 16.79 6.58 -13.12
CA LYS A 75 17.40 7.84 -13.58
C LYS A 75 17.40 7.96 -15.10
N ASP A 76 17.09 6.87 -15.79
CA ASP A 76 17.09 6.78 -17.25
C ASP A 76 15.63 6.73 -17.74
N PRO A 77 15.13 7.77 -18.42
CA PRO A 77 13.77 7.78 -18.94
C PRO A 77 13.49 6.70 -20.01
N SER A 78 14.53 6.04 -20.54
CA SER A 78 14.43 5.03 -21.59
C SER A 78 14.58 3.58 -21.12
N ASP A 79 14.72 3.35 -19.80
CA ASP A 79 14.92 2.00 -19.23
C ASP A 79 13.65 1.13 -19.16
N GLY A 80 12.51 1.66 -19.62
CA GLY A 80 11.24 0.94 -19.68
C GLY A 80 10.51 0.79 -18.34
N THR A 81 11.03 1.34 -17.24
CA THR A 81 10.39 1.21 -15.92
C THR A 81 9.05 1.94 -15.84
N GLU A 82 8.90 3.08 -16.52
CA GLU A 82 7.61 3.77 -16.64
C GLU A 82 6.58 2.91 -17.37
N GLN A 83 6.97 2.32 -18.51
CA GLN A 83 6.09 1.47 -19.30
C GLN A 83 5.66 0.24 -18.48
N ALA A 84 6.56 -0.40 -17.74
CA ALA A 84 6.23 -1.51 -16.87
C ALA A 84 5.21 -1.12 -15.77
N LEU A 85 5.29 0.10 -15.24
CA LEU A 85 4.27 0.60 -14.32
C LEU A 85 2.93 0.84 -15.03
N LEU A 86 2.95 1.44 -16.22
CA LEU A 86 1.75 1.70 -17.02
C LEU A 86 1.04 0.41 -17.43
N ASP A 87 1.75 -0.65 -17.78
CA ASP A 87 1.18 -1.95 -18.16
C ASP A 87 0.43 -2.60 -16.98
N GLU A 88 1.03 -2.55 -15.79
CA GLU A 88 0.42 -3.06 -14.55
C GLU A 88 -0.80 -2.22 -14.14
N LEU A 89 -0.73 -0.89 -14.29
CA LEU A 89 -1.87 -0.01 -14.04
C LEU A 89 -2.99 -0.20 -15.05
N THR A 90 -2.67 -0.46 -16.33
CA THR A 90 -3.66 -0.72 -17.39
C THR A 90 -4.39 -2.04 -17.16
N SER A 91 -3.65 -3.07 -16.74
CA SER A 91 -4.23 -4.37 -16.35
C SER A 91 -5.17 -4.22 -15.15
N PHE A 92 -4.76 -3.42 -14.15
CA PHE A 92 -5.58 -3.13 -12.98
C PHE A 92 -6.81 -2.27 -13.31
N ASP A 93 -6.68 -1.27 -14.20
CA ASP A 93 -7.80 -0.45 -14.68
C ASP A 93 -8.89 -1.31 -15.31
N SER A 94 -8.49 -2.20 -16.21
CA SER A 94 -9.39 -3.15 -16.88
C SER A 94 -10.08 -4.08 -15.88
N TYR A 95 -9.36 -4.56 -14.87
CA TYR A 95 -9.94 -5.38 -13.81
C TYR A 95 -11.00 -4.62 -13.01
N ILE A 96 -10.70 -3.40 -12.54
CA ILE A 96 -11.63 -2.60 -11.75
C ILE A 96 -12.85 -2.17 -12.58
N LYS A 97 -12.69 -1.92 -13.88
CA LYS A 97 -13.81 -1.66 -14.78
C LYS A 97 -14.86 -2.77 -14.74
N GLU A 98 -14.42 -4.03 -14.71
CA GLU A 98 -15.30 -5.20 -14.76
C GLU A 98 -15.76 -5.67 -13.39
N ASN A 99 -14.93 -5.49 -12.36
CA ASN A 99 -15.13 -6.11 -11.04
C ASN A 99 -15.26 -5.11 -9.88
N GLY A 100 -15.15 -3.81 -10.14
CA GLY A 100 -15.15 -2.76 -9.13
C GLY A 100 -16.50 -2.54 -8.42
N PRO A 101 -16.56 -1.59 -7.47
CA PRO A 101 -15.59 -0.52 -7.21
C PRO A 101 -14.36 -0.92 -6.38
N PHE A 102 -14.38 -2.05 -5.68
CA PHE A 102 -13.23 -2.62 -4.96
C PHE A 102 -12.73 -3.90 -5.65
N ILE A 103 -11.62 -4.47 -5.19
CA ILE A 103 -11.08 -5.71 -5.79
C ILE A 103 -12.10 -6.85 -5.68
N ASN A 104 -12.85 -6.92 -4.58
CA ASN A 104 -13.87 -7.94 -4.38
C ASN A 104 -15.30 -7.45 -4.68
N GLY A 105 -15.48 -6.49 -5.60
CA GLY A 105 -16.80 -5.97 -5.96
C GLY A 105 -17.24 -4.82 -5.06
N GLU A 106 -18.41 -4.97 -4.45
CA GLU A 106 -19.09 -3.89 -3.74
C GLU A 106 -18.45 -3.54 -2.38
N LYS A 107 -17.71 -4.47 -1.77
CA LYS A 107 -17.16 -4.33 -0.42
C LYS A 107 -15.64 -4.33 -0.45
N VAL A 108 -15.06 -3.51 0.42
CA VAL A 108 -13.62 -3.50 0.70
C VAL A 108 -13.18 -4.86 1.24
N SER A 109 -12.01 -5.33 0.82
CA SER A 109 -11.40 -6.57 1.33
C SER A 109 -9.92 -6.37 1.69
N ALA A 110 -9.27 -7.41 2.23
CA ALA A 110 -7.87 -7.39 2.62
C ALA A 110 -6.93 -6.97 1.48
N ALA A 111 -7.24 -7.34 0.23
CA ALA A 111 -6.46 -6.90 -0.93
C ALA A 111 -6.52 -5.38 -1.10
N ASP A 112 -7.68 -4.76 -0.90
CA ASP A 112 -7.82 -3.30 -0.96
C ASP A 112 -7.05 -2.61 0.16
N LEU A 113 -7.11 -3.16 1.38
CA LEU A 113 -6.39 -2.63 2.54
C LEU A 113 -4.85 -2.78 2.39
N SER A 114 -4.39 -3.78 1.62
CA SER A 114 -2.99 -3.94 1.25
C SER A 114 -2.56 -2.96 0.14
N LEU A 115 -3.40 -2.75 -0.88
CA LEU A 115 -3.06 -1.91 -2.03
C LEU A 115 -3.27 -0.42 -1.79
N GLY A 116 -4.27 -0.02 -1.00
CA GLY A 116 -4.60 1.38 -0.73
C GLY A 116 -3.39 2.21 -0.29
N PRO A 117 -2.69 1.82 0.80
CA PRO A 117 -1.49 2.53 1.24
C PRO A 117 -0.40 2.57 0.16
N LYS A 118 -0.22 1.48 -0.61
CA LYS A 118 0.76 1.40 -1.71
C LYS A 118 0.43 2.39 -2.83
N ARG A 119 -0.86 2.59 -3.18
CA ARG A 119 -1.30 3.58 -4.17
C ARG A 119 -1.14 5.01 -3.68
N TYR A 120 -1.33 5.24 -2.39
CA TYR A 120 -1.11 6.56 -1.79
C TYR A 120 0.37 6.96 -1.82
N HIS A 121 1.26 6.02 -1.53
CA HIS A 121 2.70 6.23 -1.71
C HIS A 121 3.06 6.51 -3.18
N LEU A 122 2.47 5.78 -4.13
CA LEU A 122 2.67 5.98 -5.57
C LEU A 122 2.28 7.40 -5.99
N GLU A 123 1.06 7.85 -5.65
CA GLU A 123 0.54 9.17 -6.02
C GLU A 123 1.46 10.30 -5.52
N ILE A 124 1.81 10.25 -4.23
CA ILE A 124 2.62 11.30 -3.60
C ILE A 124 4.06 11.28 -4.12
N ALA A 125 4.71 10.11 -4.13
CA ALA A 125 6.13 10.02 -4.44
C ALA A 125 6.39 10.31 -5.93
N LEU A 126 5.61 9.74 -6.85
CA LEU A 126 5.78 10.03 -8.28
C LEU A 126 5.39 11.47 -8.61
N GLY A 127 4.32 12.00 -8.00
CA GLY A 127 3.95 13.41 -8.17
C GLY A 127 5.04 14.37 -7.70
N HIS A 128 5.69 14.07 -6.58
CA HIS A 128 6.77 14.91 -6.05
C HIS A 128 8.06 14.79 -6.85
N TYR A 129 8.59 13.57 -7.02
CA TYR A 129 9.95 13.31 -7.52
C TYR A 129 10.05 13.18 -9.05
N LYS A 130 8.96 12.77 -9.72
CA LYS A 130 8.94 12.54 -11.17
C LYS A 130 8.00 13.50 -11.92
N LYS A 131 7.21 14.33 -11.20
CA LYS A 131 6.12 15.14 -11.77
C LYS A 131 5.12 14.30 -12.57
N TRP A 132 4.92 13.07 -12.10
CA TRP A 132 4.13 12.06 -12.78
C TRP A 132 2.85 11.79 -12.00
N ALA A 133 1.75 11.60 -12.72
CA ALA A 133 0.47 11.22 -12.16
C ALA A 133 -0.14 10.10 -13.01
N VAL A 134 -1.05 9.32 -12.42
CA VAL A 134 -1.81 8.31 -13.15
C VAL A 134 -2.49 8.98 -14.36
N PRO A 135 -2.33 8.47 -15.60
CA PRO A 135 -2.94 9.07 -16.78
C PRO A 135 -4.47 9.12 -16.73
N ASP A 136 -5.07 10.14 -17.36
CA ASP A 136 -6.54 10.25 -17.47
C ASP A 136 -7.16 9.13 -18.31
N SER A 137 -6.36 8.43 -19.12
CA SER A 137 -6.77 7.23 -19.85
C SER A 137 -7.02 6.01 -18.95
N LEU A 138 -6.70 6.09 -17.64
CA LEU A 138 -6.95 5.05 -16.64
C LEU A 138 -7.99 5.51 -15.59
N PRO A 139 -9.25 5.75 -16.01
CA PRO A 139 -10.25 6.38 -15.15
C PRO A 139 -10.71 5.48 -13.99
N TYR A 140 -10.65 4.15 -14.14
CA TYR A 140 -11.09 3.21 -13.10
C TYR A 140 -10.06 3.09 -12.00
N VAL A 141 -8.76 3.16 -12.32
CA VAL A 141 -7.70 3.32 -11.31
C VAL A 141 -7.88 4.59 -10.51
N LYS A 142 -8.15 5.73 -11.18
CA LYS A 142 -8.39 7.01 -10.48
C LYS A 142 -9.61 6.95 -9.58
N SER A 143 -10.70 6.35 -10.07
CA SER A 143 -11.92 6.16 -9.29
C SER A 143 -11.69 5.26 -8.08
N TYR A 144 -10.96 4.15 -8.26
CA TYR A 144 -10.55 3.25 -7.18
C TYR A 144 -9.73 3.98 -6.11
N MET A 145 -8.69 4.71 -6.51
CA MET A 145 -7.84 5.47 -5.60
C MET A 145 -8.67 6.51 -4.82
N LYS A 146 -9.52 7.28 -5.51
CA LYS A 146 -10.41 8.25 -4.87
C LYS A 146 -11.34 7.58 -3.85
N THR A 147 -11.90 6.42 -4.19
CA THR A 147 -12.82 5.67 -3.32
C THR A 147 -12.10 5.22 -2.06
N ILE A 148 -10.94 4.57 -2.19
CA ILE A 148 -10.12 4.12 -1.06
C ILE A 148 -9.67 5.30 -0.18
N PHE A 149 -9.18 6.38 -0.79
CA PHE A 149 -8.66 7.53 -0.05
C PHE A 149 -9.75 8.33 0.68
N SER A 150 -11.02 8.15 0.27
CA SER A 150 -12.18 8.75 0.92
C SER A 150 -12.74 7.92 2.08
N LEU A 151 -12.28 6.68 2.27
CA LEU A 151 -12.72 5.86 3.41
C LEU A 151 -12.32 6.51 4.73
N ASP A 152 -13.24 6.58 5.68
CA ASP A 152 -12.99 7.11 7.03
C ASP A 152 -11.76 6.46 7.69
N SER A 153 -11.61 5.14 7.52
CA SER A 153 -10.46 4.39 8.04
C SER A 153 -9.14 4.84 7.40
N PHE A 154 -9.14 5.11 6.09
CA PHE A 154 -7.97 5.59 5.37
C PHE A 154 -7.61 7.02 5.78
N ILE A 155 -8.60 7.91 5.86
CA ILE A 155 -8.39 9.31 6.30
C ILE A 155 -7.77 9.36 7.70
N LYS A 156 -8.23 8.49 8.61
CA LYS A 156 -7.74 8.42 9.99
C LYS A 156 -6.34 7.80 10.14
N THR A 157 -5.83 7.11 9.12
CA THR A 157 -4.60 6.30 9.24
C THR A 157 -3.51 6.65 8.21
N ARG A 158 -3.84 7.40 7.15
CA ARG A 158 -2.87 7.82 6.14
C ARG A 158 -1.79 8.72 6.74
N ALA A 159 -0.57 8.54 6.29
CA ALA A 159 0.53 9.43 6.63
C ALA A 159 0.34 10.83 6.00
N LEU A 160 0.97 11.84 6.61
CA LEU A 160 1.07 13.15 6.00
C LEU A 160 1.88 13.08 4.71
N GLN A 161 1.57 13.96 3.76
CA GLN A 161 2.21 13.94 2.45
C GLN A 161 3.72 14.22 2.56
N GLU A 162 4.08 15.17 3.40
CA GLU A 162 5.45 15.55 3.73
C GLU A 162 6.26 14.40 4.35
N ASP A 163 5.63 13.59 5.19
CA ASP A 163 6.27 12.42 5.82
C ASP A 163 6.52 11.31 4.79
N VAL A 164 5.56 11.10 3.88
CA VAL A 164 5.74 10.15 2.75
C VAL A 164 6.90 10.60 1.87
N ILE A 165 6.96 11.88 1.51
CA ILE A 165 8.07 12.43 0.71
C ILE A 165 9.39 12.26 1.47
N ALA A 166 9.46 12.68 2.73
CA ALA A 166 10.66 12.56 3.55
C ALA A 166 11.15 11.10 3.66
N GLY A 167 10.24 10.15 3.85
CA GLY A 167 10.55 8.72 3.92
C GLY A 167 11.08 8.12 2.62
N TRP A 168 10.66 8.63 1.46
CA TRP A 168 11.18 8.20 0.15
C TRP A 168 12.52 8.86 -0.22
N ARG A 169 12.80 10.07 0.29
CA ARG A 169 13.98 10.86 -0.09
C ARG A 169 15.30 10.07 -0.12
N PRO A 170 15.69 9.31 0.92
CA PRO A 170 16.97 8.59 0.92
C PRO A 170 17.05 7.50 -0.15
N LYS A 171 15.91 6.95 -0.59
CA LYS A 171 15.85 5.90 -1.61
C LYS A 171 15.88 6.45 -3.04
N VAL A 172 15.65 7.74 -3.20
CA VAL A 172 15.59 8.43 -4.50
C VAL A 172 16.85 9.26 -4.73
N LEU A 173 17.36 9.92 -3.69
CA LEU A 173 18.52 10.82 -3.78
C LEU A 173 19.82 10.21 -3.25
N GLY A 174 19.74 9.14 -2.46
CA GLY A 174 20.89 8.34 -2.05
C GLY A 174 21.18 7.26 -3.06
#